data_AF-A0A6M3ZRQ6-F1
#
_entry.id   AF-A0A6M3ZRQ6-F1
#
_cell.length_a   1.000
_cell.length_b   1.000
_cell.length_c   1.000
_cell.angle_alpha   90.00
_cell.angle_beta   90.00
_cell.angle_gamma   90.00
#
_symmetry.space_group_name_H-M   'P 1'
#
loop_
_entity.id
_entity.type
_entity.pdbx_description
1 polymer ?
#
loop_
_entity_poly.entity_id
_entity_poly.type
_entity_poly.pdbx_seq_one_letter_code
_entity_poly.pdbx_strand_id
1 'polypeptide(L)'
;MNASYPCLTAEGLFFELSCGGESLLFRLSPEALTLLSQRCTYAMDAFNLYRAHEALIHLTARIVALENKSLPHILLDRCHFEADAAIHRAASQRLPTLPS
;
A
#
# COMPACT_ATOMS: atom_id res chain seq x y z
N MET A 1 -14.64 6.81 20.32
CA MET A 1 -14.17 7.68 19.22
C MET A 1 -14.21 6.85 17.95
N ASN A 2 -15.16 7.10 17.05
CA ASN A 2 -15.18 6.46 15.73
C ASN A 2 -14.10 7.14 14.89
N ALA A 3 -12.92 6.53 14.76
CA ALA A 3 -11.96 6.97 13.76
C ALA A 3 -12.52 6.57 12.38
N SER A 4 -12.76 7.54 11.50
CA SER A 4 -13.11 7.27 10.11
C SER A 4 -11.83 6.86 9.38
N TYR A 5 -11.71 5.58 9.04
CA TYR A 5 -10.60 5.08 8.23
C TYR A 5 -10.86 5.28 6.72
N PRO A 6 -9.81 5.47 5.90
CA PRO A 6 -8.39 5.54 6.28
C PRO A 6 -8.03 6.81 7.07
N CYS A 7 -7.01 6.75 7.92
CA CYS A 7 -6.49 7.91 8.66
C CYS A 7 -4.96 7.98 8.61
N LEU A 8 -4.41 9.19 8.54
CA LEU A 8 -2.96 9.43 8.45
C LEU A 8 -2.43 9.93 9.79
N THR A 9 -1.37 9.30 10.30
CA THR A 9 -0.66 9.72 11.51
C THR A 9 0.85 9.85 11.24
N ALA A 10 1.62 10.24 12.26
CA ALA A 10 3.09 10.26 12.17
C ALA A 10 3.70 8.86 11.92
N GLU A 11 3.00 7.79 12.30
CA GLU A 11 3.46 6.41 12.12
C GLU A 11 3.10 5.82 10.75
N GLY A 12 2.25 6.50 9.98
CA GLY A 12 1.82 6.06 8.66
C GLY A 12 0.31 6.16 8.43
N LEU A 13 -0.16 5.50 7.37
CA LEU A 13 -1.56 5.50 6.98
C LEU A 13 -2.25 4.23 7.49
N PHE A 14 -3.23 4.40 8.35
CA PHE A 14 -4.03 3.32 8.89
C PHE A 14 -5.31 3.12 8.09
N PHE A 15 -5.73 1.88 7.95
CA PHE A 15 -6.99 1.52 7.31
C PHE A 15 -7.53 0.20 7.86
N GLU A 16 -8.84 0.02 7.79
CA GLU A 16 -9.48 -1.24 8.11
C GLU A 16 -9.80 -2.02 6.84
N LEU A 17 -9.68 -3.34 6.92
CA LEU A 17 -10.05 -4.24 5.84
C LEU A 17 -10.64 -5.52 6.40
N SER A 18 -11.76 -5.96 5.82
CA SER A 18 -12.33 -7.27 6.13
C SER A 18 -11.50 -8.39 5.50
N CYS A 19 -11.00 -9.27 6.35
CA CYS A 19 -10.18 -10.43 6.00
C CYS A 19 -10.81 -11.67 6.65
N GLY A 20 -11.38 -12.57 5.85
CA GLY A 20 -11.95 -13.82 6.36
C GLY A 20 -13.15 -13.65 7.30
N GLY A 21 -13.88 -12.53 7.22
CA GLY A 21 -15.04 -12.23 8.07
C GLY A 21 -14.74 -11.37 9.29
N GLU A 22 -13.46 -11.14 9.61
CA GLU A 22 -13.03 -10.24 10.68
C GLU A 22 -12.55 -8.91 10.10
N SER A 23 -12.83 -7.80 10.78
CA SER A 23 -12.26 -6.49 10.43
C SER A 23 -10.90 -6.38 11.11
N LEU A 24 -9.84 -6.24 10.31
CA LEU A 24 -8.48 -6.09 10.78
C LEU A 24 -7.97 -4.67 10.51
N LEU A 25 -7.18 -4.15 11.45
CA LEU A 25 -6.52 -2.86 11.32
C LEU A 25 -5.12 -3.04 10.71
N PHE A 26 -4.82 -2.29 9.66
CA PHE A 26 -3.54 -2.28 8.99
C PHE A 26 -2.88 -0.91 9.09
N ARG A 27 -1.54 -0.90 9.09
CA ARG A 27 -0.72 0.31 9.01
C ARG A 27 0.21 0.22 7.82
N LEU A 28 0.09 1.14 6.86
CA LEU A 28 1.09 1.37 5.82
C LEU A 28 2.21 2.23 6.38
N SER A 29 3.45 1.74 6.30
CA SER A 29 4.63 2.50 6.73
C SER A 29 4.88 3.70 5.80
N PRO A 30 5.55 4.77 6.29
CA PRO A 30 6.05 5.85 5.45
C PRO A 30 6.92 5.36 4.28
N GLU A 31 7.70 4.30 4.49
CA GLU A 31 8.57 3.69 3.49
C GLU A 31 7.78 2.98 2.41
N ALA A 32 6.68 2.30 2.75
CA ALA A 32 5.74 1.72 1.80
C ALA A 32 5.04 2.79 0.97
N LEU A 33 4.57 3.87 1.61
CA LEU A 33 3.98 5.02 0.91
C LEU A 33 4.99 5.67 -0.04
N THR A 34 6.24 5.83 0.39
CA THR A 34 7.33 6.35 -0.47
C THR A 34 7.59 5.44 -1.67
N LEU A 35 7.50 4.12 -1.52
CA LEU A 35 7.67 3.19 -2.64
C LEU A 35 6.49 3.25 -3.61
N LEU A 36 5.26 3.32 -3.11
CA LEU A 36 4.06 3.44 -3.94
C LEU A 36 4.03 4.74 -4.73
N SER A 37 4.48 5.86 -4.15
CA SER A 37 4.50 7.16 -4.85
C SER A 37 5.41 7.17 -6.08
N GLN A 38 6.45 6.32 -6.12
CA GLN A 38 7.34 6.17 -7.27
C GLN A 38 6.64 5.59 -8.52
N ARG A 39 5.43 5.06 -8.37
CA ARG A 39 4.60 4.58 -9.50
C ARG A 39 3.82 5.71 -10.16
N CYS A 40 3.67 6.85 -9.49
CA CYS A 40 2.95 8.01 -10.00
C CYS A 40 3.92 8.95 -10.73
N THR A 41 3.45 9.59 -11.80
CA THR A 41 4.22 10.60 -12.53
C THR A 41 4.17 12.00 -11.90
N TYR A 42 3.38 12.16 -10.84
CA TYR A 42 3.19 13.41 -10.11
C TYR A 42 3.06 13.13 -8.61
N ALA A 43 3.33 14.17 -7.81
CA ALA A 43 3.19 14.09 -6.36
C ALA A 43 1.71 13.95 -5.97
N MET A 44 1.42 12.99 -5.09
CA MET A 44 0.09 12.76 -4.51
C MET A 44 0.21 12.77 -2.99
N ASP A 45 -0.82 13.28 -2.30
CA ASP A 45 -0.95 13.07 -0.87
C ASP A 45 -1.21 11.59 -0.55
N ALA A 46 -1.04 11.22 0.72
CA ALA A 46 -1.12 9.82 1.15
C ALA A 46 -2.50 9.18 0.93
N PHE A 47 -3.59 9.96 1.01
CA PHE A 47 -4.94 9.42 0.81
C PHE A 47 -5.22 9.14 -0.66
N ASN A 48 -4.84 10.07 -1.53
CA ASN A 48 -4.93 9.88 -2.97
C ASN A 48 -4.01 8.75 -3.43
N LEU A 49 -2.82 8.61 -2.84
CA LEU A 49 -1.93 7.50 -3.11
C LEU A 49 -2.52 6.15 -2.69
N TYR A 50 -3.13 6.09 -1.49
CA TYR A 50 -3.86 4.92 -1.01
C TYR A 50 -4.99 4.55 -1.96
N ARG A 51 -5.81 5.52 -2.39
CA ARG A 51 -6.90 5.28 -3.35
C ARG A 51 -6.40 4.80 -4.71
N ALA A 52 -5.33 5.40 -5.23
CA ALA A 52 -4.74 5.02 -6.50
C ALA A 52 -4.19 3.58 -6.50
N HIS A 53 -3.77 3.08 -5.33
CA HIS A 53 -3.18 1.75 -5.16
C HIS A 53 -4.04 0.80 -4.31
N GLU A 54 -5.32 1.10 -4.10
CA GLU A 54 -6.18 0.44 -3.11
C GLU A 54 -6.24 -1.08 -3.33
N ALA A 55 -6.41 -1.51 -4.58
CA ALA A 55 -6.46 -2.93 -4.93
C ALA A 55 -5.17 -3.68 -4.60
N LEU A 56 -4.00 -3.08 -4.89
CA LEU A 56 -2.70 -3.64 -4.57
C LEU A 56 -2.51 -3.72 -3.06
N ILE A 57 -2.79 -2.61 -2.35
CA ILE A 57 -2.68 -2.53 -0.89
C ILE A 57 -3.57 -3.58 -0.23
N HIS A 58 -4.83 -3.73 -0.66
CA HIS A 58 -5.77 -4.69 -0.09
C HIS A 58 -5.38 -6.14 -0.36
N LEU A 59 -4.84 -6.44 -1.55
CA LEU A 59 -4.32 -7.76 -1.86
C LEU A 59 -3.14 -8.11 -0.95
N THR A 60 -2.16 -7.21 -0.84
CA THR A 60 -1.01 -7.38 0.05
C THR A 60 -1.44 -7.51 1.50
N ALA A 61 -2.38 -6.68 1.97
CA ALA A 61 -2.96 -6.75 3.31
C ALA A 61 -3.52 -8.13 3.63
N ARG A 62 -4.30 -8.70 2.71
CA ARG A 62 -4.89 -10.04 2.88
C ARG A 62 -3.83 -11.13 2.93
N ILE A 63 -2.80 -11.05 2.10
CA ILE A 63 -1.69 -12.02 2.10
C ILE A 63 -0.95 -11.96 3.45
N VAL A 64 -0.54 -10.78 3.89
CA VAL A 64 0.19 -10.60 5.16
C VAL A 64 -0.66 -10.99 6.37
N ALA A 65 -1.98 -10.77 6.30
CA ALA A 65 -2.90 -11.18 7.36
C ALA A 65 -3.05 -12.70 7.54
N LEU A 66 -2.76 -13.50 6.50
CA LEU A 66 -2.68 -14.95 6.66
C LEU A 66 -1.50 -15.36 7.54
N GLU A 67 -0.44 -14.56 7.56
CA GLU A 67 0.82 -14.84 8.26
C GLU A 67 0.83 -14.27 9.69
N ASN A 68 0.09 -13.19 9.97
CA ASN A 68 0.21 -12.40 11.20
C ASN A 68 -1.14 -12.15 11.92
N LYS A 69 -1.76 -13.21 12.46
CA LYS A 69 -3.10 -13.14 13.08
C LYS A 69 -3.17 -12.51 14.49
N SER A 70 -2.04 -12.22 15.15
CA SER A 70 -2.01 -11.92 16.60
C SER A 70 -1.55 -10.52 16.98
N LEU A 71 -1.43 -9.59 16.04
CA LEU A 71 -0.96 -8.23 16.30
C LEU A 71 -2.12 -7.23 16.43
N PRO A 72 -1.99 -6.17 17.25
CA PRO A 72 -3.02 -5.13 17.41
C PRO A 72 -3.30 -4.36 16.12
N HIS A 73 -2.33 -4.31 15.23
CA HIS A 73 -2.47 -3.91 13.84
C HIS A 73 -1.38 -4.63 13.02
N ILE A 74 -1.66 -4.84 11.74
CA ILE A 74 -0.75 -5.55 10.84
C ILE A 74 0.04 -4.51 10.04
N LEU A 75 1.37 -4.57 10.11
CA LEU A 75 2.26 -3.65 9.43
C LEU A 75 2.43 -4.06 7.96
N LEU A 76 2.12 -3.15 7.05
CA LEU A 76 2.47 -3.22 5.64
C LEU A 76 3.65 -2.28 5.36
N ASP A 77 4.84 -2.85 5.41
CA ASP A 77 6.09 -2.17 5.12
C ASP A 77 6.54 -2.32 3.66
N ARG A 78 7.58 -1.56 3.27
CA ARG A 78 8.20 -1.53 1.94
C ARG A 78 8.44 -2.92 1.35
N CYS A 79 8.99 -3.85 2.14
CA CYS A 79 9.34 -5.20 1.69
C CYS A 79 8.16 -5.96 1.06
N HIS A 80 6.92 -5.70 1.52
CA HIS A 80 5.72 -6.35 0.98
C HIS A 80 5.32 -5.84 -0.41
N PHE A 81 5.93 -4.76 -0.89
CA PHE A 81 5.64 -4.15 -2.19
C PHE A 81 6.85 -4.19 -3.14
N GLU A 82 8.01 -4.69 -2.72
CA GLU A 82 9.24 -4.64 -3.53
C GLU A 82 9.14 -5.47 -4.82
N ALA A 83 8.51 -6.64 -4.75
CA ALA A 83 8.32 -7.49 -5.92
C ALA A 83 7.43 -6.80 -6.98
N ASP A 84 6.33 -6.19 -6.56
CA ASP A 84 5.47 -5.39 -7.43
C ASP A 84 6.21 -4.17 -8.01
N ALA A 85 6.96 -3.44 -7.17
CA ALA A 85 7.76 -2.30 -7.62
C ALA A 85 8.83 -2.71 -8.65
N ALA A 86 9.45 -3.89 -8.51
CA ALA A 86 10.39 -4.42 -9.48
C ALA A 86 9.70 -4.73 -10.83
N ILE A 87 8.53 -5.38 -10.80
CA ILE A 87 7.74 -5.69 -11.99
C ILE A 87 7.33 -4.40 -12.72
N HIS A 88 6.85 -3.40 -11.98
CA HIS A 88 6.45 -2.11 -12.55
C HIS A 88 7.62 -1.40 -13.23
N ARG A 89 8.78 -1.32 -12.58
CA ARG A 89 9.99 -0.73 -13.18
C ARG A 89 10.40 -1.44 -14.47
N ALA A 90 10.37 -2.77 -14.48
CA ALA A 90 10.68 -3.56 -15.68
C ALA A 90 9.67 -3.32 -16.81
N ALA A 91 8.38 -3.16 -16.49
CA ALA A 91 7.35 -2.84 -17.47
C ALA A 91 7.55 -1.45 -18.08
N SER A 92 7.84 -0.44 -17.26
CA SER A 92 8.07 0.93 -17.73
C SER A 92 9.31 1.07 -18.62
N GLN A 93 10.35 0.26 -18.40
CA GLN A 93 11.56 0.24 -19.23
C GLN A 93 11.37 -0.44 -20.59
N ARG A 94 10.34 -1.27 -20.75
CA ARG A 94 10.05 -2.00 -22.00
C ARG A 94 9.17 -1.23 -22.98
N LEU A 95 8.64 -0.07 -22.59
CA LEU A 95 7.92 0.79 -23.52
C LEU A 95 8.93 1.39 -24.52
N PRO A 96 8.78 1.15 -25.85
CA PRO A 96 9.64 1.78 -26.83
C PRO A 96 9.46 3.29 -26.72
N THR A 97 10.56 4.02 -26.60
CA THR A 97 10.56 5.47 -26.78
C THR A 97 10.10 5.75 -28.20
N LEU A 98 8.83 6.16 -28.35
CA LEU A 98 8.37 6.76 -29.61
C LEU A 98 9.29 7.95 -29.91
N PRO A 99 9.99 7.96 -31.06
CA PRO A 99 10.83 9.09 -31.41
C PRO A 99 9.96 10.34 -31.56
N SER A 100 10.42 11.43 -30.95
CA SER A 100 9.86 12.77 -31.03
C SER A 100 9.84 13.31 -32.45
#